data_AF-A0A257EKT2-F1
#
_entry.id   AF-A0A257EKT2-F1
#
_cell.length_a   1.000
_cell.length_b   1.000
_cell.length_c   1.000
_cell.angle_alpha   90.00
_cell.angle_beta   90.00
_cell.angle_gamma   90.00
#
_symmetry.space_group_name_H-M   'P 1'
#
loop_
_entity.id
_entity.type
_entity.pdbx_description
1 polymer ?
#
loop_
_entity_poly.entity_id
_entity_poly.type
_entity_poly.pdbx_seq_one_letter_code
_entity_poly.pdbx_strand_id
1 'polypeptide(L)'
;MPASTTMTIRMSVEAKARLSQLARDTRRSSSFLAAEAVDRYLDREQAIIDGIKRGRADVAAGRLVGNDEAFAELTAAAGSDRDR
;
A
#
# COMPACT_ATOMS: atom_id res chain seq x y z
N MET A 1 -18.28 -3.51 -16.88
CA MET A 1 -18.20 -2.39 -15.91
C MET A 1 -17.68 -2.97 -14.61
N PRO A 2 -16.59 -2.46 -14.00
CA PRO A 2 -16.20 -2.95 -12.69
C PRO A 2 -17.37 -2.73 -11.73
N ALA A 3 -17.68 -3.74 -10.91
CA ALA A 3 -18.75 -3.64 -9.93
C ALA A 3 -18.31 -2.61 -8.87
N SER A 4 -19.05 -1.51 -8.75
CA SER A 4 -18.85 -0.51 -7.69
C SER A 4 -19.90 -0.68 -6.61
N THR A 5 -19.50 -0.56 -5.35
CA THR A 5 -20.41 -0.50 -4.21
C THR A 5 -20.27 0.85 -3.50
N THR A 6 -21.33 1.29 -2.83
CA THR A 6 -21.34 2.55 -2.08
C THR A 6 -21.34 2.25 -0.60
N MET A 7 -20.52 2.98 0.15
CA MET A 7 -20.53 2.98 1.60
C MET A 7 -20.57 4.41 2.14
N THR A 8 -21.18 4.59 3.31
CA THR A 8 -21.21 5.89 3.99
C THR A 8 -20.10 5.92 5.04
N ILE A 9 -19.12 6.81 4.84
CA ILE A 9 -18.01 7.00 5.77
C ILE A 9 -18.15 8.32 6.54
N ARG A 10 -17.83 8.30 7.84
CA ARG A 10 -17.67 9.52 8.63
C ARG A 10 -16.26 10.06 8.42
N MET A 11 -16.16 11.36 8.16
CA MET A 11 -14.88 12.07 8.02
C MET A 11 -14.95 13.41 8.76
N SER A 12 -13.81 13.95 9.14
CA SER A 12 -13.77 15.28 9.76
C SER A 12 -14.19 16.36 8.75
N VAL A 13 -14.73 17.47 9.27
CA VAL A 13 -15.10 18.64 8.44
C VAL A 13 -13.88 19.13 7.64
N GLU A 14 -12.71 19.14 8.28
CA GLU A 14 -11.45 19.52 7.66
C GLU A 14 -11.06 18.59 6.51
N ALA A 15 -11.15 17.26 6.69
CA ALA A 15 -10.85 16.30 5.64
C ALA A 15 -11.79 16.48 4.44
N LYS A 16 -13.09 16.69 4.70
CA LYS A 16 -14.08 16.97 3.64
C LYS A 16 -13.74 18.23 2.86
N ALA A 17 -13.32 19.29 3.54
CA ALA A 17 -12.94 20.55 2.90
C ALA A 17 -11.69 20.37 2.01
N ARG A 18 -10.63 19.74 2.54
CA ARG A 18 -9.40 19.44 1.79
C ARG A 18 -9.68 18.57 0.56
N LEU A 19 -10.50 17.53 0.69
CA LEU A 19 -10.89 16.65 -0.42
C LEU A 19 -11.68 17.41 -1.49
N SER A 20 -12.59 18.29 -1.07
CA SER A 20 -13.40 19.10 -2.00
C SER A 20 -12.57 20.12 -2.75
N GLN A 21 -11.52 20.68 -2.13
CA GLN A 21 -10.57 21.55 -2.81
C GLN A 21 -9.76 20.77 -3.85
N LEU A 22 -9.18 19.64 -3.44
CA LEU A 22 -8.41 18.77 -4.34
C LEU A 22 -9.23 18.30 -5.55
N ALA A 23 -10.51 17.97 -5.34
CA ALA A 23 -11.44 17.60 -6.40
C ALA A 23 -11.57 18.70 -7.47
N ARG A 24 -11.72 19.97 -7.06
CA ARG A 24 -11.80 21.11 -7.97
C ARG A 24 -10.49 21.28 -8.75
N ASP A 25 -9.36 21.24 -8.06
CA ASP A 25 -8.04 21.48 -8.66
C ASP A 25 -7.67 20.38 -9.67
N THR A 26 -8.09 19.14 -9.42
CA THR A 26 -7.81 17.99 -10.28
C THR A 26 -8.89 17.71 -11.32
N ARG A 27 -9.99 18.47 -11.34
CA ARG A 27 -11.18 18.22 -12.18
C ARG A 27 -11.74 16.80 -12.01
N ARG A 28 -11.74 16.30 -10.77
CA ARG A 28 -12.31 15.00 -10.38
C ARG A 28 -13.46 15.20 -9.40
N SER A 29 -14.32 14.20 -9.21
CA SER A 29 -15.34 14.25 -8.17
C SER A 29 -14.75 13.88 -6.80
N SER A 30 -15.29 14.44 -5.72
CA SER A 30 -14.86 14.07 -4.37
C SER A 30 -15.08 12.58 -4.09
N SER A 31 -16.14 11.98 -4.63
CA SER A 31 -16.40 10.54 -4.50
C SER A 31 -15.36 9.69 -5.23
N PHE A 32 -14.89 10.13 -6.40
CA PHE A 32 -13.82 9.45 -7.13
C PHE A 32 -12.51 9.48 -6.31
N LEU A 33 -12.12 10.66 -5.82
CA LEU A 33 -10.91 10.80 -5.01
C LEU A 33 -11.01 10.06 -3.67
N ALA A 34 -12.20 10.00 -3.06
CA ALA A 34 -12.43 9.23 -1.85
C ALA A 34 -12.26 7.72 -2.10
N ALA A 35 -12.84 7.20 -3.19
CA ALA A 35 -12.66 5.80 -3.57
C ALA A 35 -11.19 5.48 -3.83
N GLU A 36 -10.50 6.32 -4.62
CA GLU A 36 -9.07 6.15 -4.91
C GLU A 36 -8.20 6.20 -3.65
N ALA A 37 -8.51 7.09 -2.69
CA ALA A 37 -7.80 7.16 -1.43
C ALA A 37 -7.98 5.89 -0.58
N VAL A 38 -9.19 5.33 -0.56
CA VAL A 38 -9.49 4.07 0.14
C VAL A 38 -8.77 2.91 -0.53
N ASP A 39 -8.82 2.80 -1.86
CA ASP A 39 -8.15 1.72 -2.61
C ASP A 39 -6.64 1.74 -2.36
N ARG A 40 -6.00 2.91 -2.47
CA ARG A 40 -4.57 3.05 -2.20
C ARG A 40 -4.19 2.71 -0.76
N TYR A 41 -5.05 3.06 0.19
CA TYR A 41 -4.82 2.69 1.59
C TYR A 41 -4.90 1.17 1.76
N LEU A 42 -5.94 0.54 1.20
CA LEU A 42 -6.12 -0.91 1.28
C LEU A 42 -4.98 -1.67 0.61
N ASP A 43 -4.54 -1.26 -0.59
CA ASP A 43 -3.42 -1.89 -1.30
C ASP A 43 -2.14 -1.87 -0.45
N ARG A 44 -1.84 -0.72 0.15
CA ARG A 44 -0.68 -0.57 1.05
C ARG A 44 -0.79 -1.47 2.27
N GLU A 45 -1.91 -1.42 2.98
CA GLU A 45 -2.09 -2.20 4.22
C GLU A 45 -2.13 -3.70 3.94
N GLN A 46 -2.76 -4.11 2.84
CA GLN A 46 -2.85 -5.51 2.46
C GLN A 46 -1.48 -6.09 2.14
N ALA A 47 -0.63 -5.36 1.41
CA ALA A 47 0.74 -5.78 1.12
C ALA A 47 1.56 -6.01 2.41
N ILE A 48 1.41 -5.12 3.40
CA ILE A 48 2.08 -5.24 4.71
C ILE A 48 1.55 -6.47 5.46
N ILE A 49 0.23 -6.61 5.57
CA ILE A 49 -0.40 -7.73 6.30
C ILE A 49 0.00 -9.07 5.68
N ASP A 50 -0.03 -9.17 4.35
CA ASP A 50 0.32 -10.42 3.66
C ASP A 50 1.81 -10.71 3.76
N GLY A 51 2.67 -9.69 3.74
CA GLY A 51 4.10 -9.84 4.04
C GLY A 51 4.32 -10.44 5.41
N ILE A 52 3.65 -9.91 6.45
CA ILE A 52 3.75 -10.43 7.82
C ILE A 52 3.23 -11.87 7.90
N LYS A 53 2.08 -12.16 7.29
CA LYS A 53 1.52 -13.52 7.29
C LYS A 53 2.46 -14.53 6.63
N ARG A 54 3.05 -14.17 5.48
CA ARG A 54 4.05 -15.01 4.82
C ARG A 54 5.27 -15.23 5.70
N GLY A 55 5.85 -14.17 6.26
CA GLY A 55 6.99 -14.29 7.17
C GLY A 55 6.72 -15.20 8.37
N ARG A 56 5.52 -15.11 8.97
CA ARG A 56 5.11 -16.04 10.05
C ARG A 56 5.01 -17.49 9.58
N ALA A 57 4.51 -17.73 8.37
CA ALA A 57 4.44 -19.06 7.79
C ALA A 57 5.83 -19.62 7.45
N ASP A 58 6.76 -18.76 7.01
CA ASP A 58 8.15 -19.13 6.73
C ASP A 58 8.89 -19.52 8.01
N VAL A 59 8.72 -18.76 9.09
CA VAL A 59 9.23 -19.12 10.43
C VAL A 59 8.69 -20.49 10.86
N ALA A 60 7.37 -20.69 10.78
CA ALA A 60 6.73 -21.94 11.19
C ALA A 60 7.21 -23.15 10.36
N ALA A 61 7.56 -22.94 9.09
CA ALA A 61 8.06 -23.97 8.21
C ALA A 61 9.60 -24.11 8.22
N GLY A 62 10.31 -23.33 9.05
CA GLY A 62 11.78 -23.33 9.12
C GLY A 62 12.47 -22.75 7.89
N ARG A 63 11.75 -22.00 7.03
CA ARG A 63 12.30 -21.31 5.84
C ARG A 63 12.94 -19.98 6.25
N LEU A 64 14.02 -20.06 7.03
CA LEU A 64 14.77 -18.90 7.50
C LEU A 64 16.15 -18.88 6.84
N VAL A 65 16.63 -17.68 6.54
CA VAL A 65 18.01 -17.44 6.08
C VAL A 65 18.84 -16.88 7.24
N GLY A 66 20.13 -17.19 7.25
CA GLY A 66 21.05 -16.62 8.21
C GLY A 66 21.19 -15.11 8.02
N ASN A 67 21.49 -14.39 9.09
CA ASN A 67 21.64 -12.92 9.03
C ASN A 67 22.71 -12.50 8.01
N ASP A 68 23.89 -13.13 8.05
CA ASP A 68 25.00 -12.83 7.15
C ASP A 68 24.66 -13.11 5.68
N GLU A 69 23.92 -14.20 5.43
CA GLU A 69 23.46 -14.57 4.09
C GLU A 69 22.44 -13.57 3.54
N ALA A 70 21.47 -13.14 4.37
CA ALA A 70 20.49 -12.13 3.99
C ALA A 70 21.13 -10.79 3.63
N PHE A 71 22.14 -10.35 4.39
CA PHE A 71 22.85 -9.10 4.10
C PHE A 71 23.71 -9.18 2.84
N ALA A 72 24.30 -10.35 2.56
CA ALA A 72 25.05 -10.57 1.34
C ALA A 72 24.13 -10.46 0.11
N GLU A 73 22.94 -11.07 0.15
CA GLU A 73 21.95 -11.00 -0.93
C GLU A 73 21.45 -9.56 -1.15
N LEU A 74 21.11 -8.85 -0.07
CA LEU A 74 20.64 -7.46 -0.14
C LEU A 74 21.69 -6.53 -0.77
N THR A 75 22.95 -6.69 -0.37
CA THR A 75 24.06 -5.87 -0.88
C THR A 75 24.33 -6.15 -2.35
N ALA A 76 24.23 -7.42 -2.77
CA ALA A 76 24.37 -7.81 -4.17
C ALA A 76 23.25 -7.21 -5.05
N ALA A 77 22.00 -7.25 -4.57
CA ALA A 77 20.86 -6.65 -5.27
C ALA A 77 21.01 -5.13 -5.43
N ALA A 78 21.42 -4.43 -4.38
CA ALA A 78 21.64 -2.97 -4.41
C ALA A 78 22.81 -2.53 -5.30
N GLY A 79 23.83 -3.39 -5.48
CA GLY A 79 24.94 -3.14 -6.39
C GLY A 79 24.55 -3.29 -7.87
N SER A 80 23.68 -4.24 -8.18
CA SER A 80 23.27 -4.55 -9.56
C SER A 80 22.38 -3.49 -10.23
N ASP A 81 21.74 -2.62 -9.44
CA ASP A 81 20.88 -1.53 -9.93
C ASP A 81 21.70 -0.28 -10.33
N ARG A 82 23.00 -0.26 -10.03
CA ARG A 82 23.91 0.87 -10.31
C ARG A 82 24.61 0.77 -11.68
N ASP A 83 24.53 -0.38 -12.34
CA ASP A 83 25.20 -0.69 -13.62
C ASP A 83 24.23 -0.72 -14.83
N ARG A 84 23.03 -0.15 -14.70
CA ARG A 84 22.01 -0.05 -15.76
C ARG A 84 21.64 1.39 -16.08
#